data_AF-A0AAU3U2B0-F1
#
_entry.id   AF-A0AAU3U2B0-F1
#
_cell.length_a   1.000
_cell.length_b   1.000
_cell.length_c   1.000
_cell.angle_alpha   90.00
_cell.angle_beta   90.00
_cell.angle_gamma   90.00
#
_symmetry.space_group_name_H-M   'P 1'
#
loop_
_entity.id
_entity.type
_entity.pdbx_description
1 polymer ?
#
loop_
_entity_poly.entity_id
_entity_poly.type
_entity_poly.pdbx_seq_one_letter_code
_entity_poly.pdbx_strand_id
1 'polypeptide(L)'
;MKKPLREPQAPPGPQHDFFDLLQRYVRRYGNKSLADLVSEGNIYCTRQALHRALVGPKLPSRKLVSEIVRAVNCTAGEEETVLSAYDAACDDQLEQSRRTERKAATVEPGRPALPHDSFSVARAERQFAQTLRELHVQAGSPPLRLLEQRGALDDPSVRLRPSTVSDWLNGKSIPSSGPAFRTLIRVLNELAGPQGRPLEMREAEMLRTAAAAGRRGGSEPPRMSAGSGTGAPRK
;
A
#
# COMPACT_ATOMS: atom_id res chain seq x y z
N MET A 1 17.43 -33.33 3.28
CA MET A 1 17.83 -32.43 4.39
C MET A 1 16.97 -31.17 4.38
N LYS A 2 16.30 -30.84 5.48
CA LYS A 2 15.46 -29.62 5.58
C LYS A 2 16.39 -28.41 5.71
N LYS A 3 16.25 -27.40 4.84
CA LYS A 3 17.01 -26.14 4.97
C LYS A 3 16.55 -25.44 6.26
N PRO A 4 17.49 -25.02 7.14
CA PRO A 4 17.11 -24.29 8.35
C PRO A 4 16.45 -22.96 7.99
N LEU A 5 15.54 -22.49 8.86
CA LEU A 5 14.98 -21.14 8.78
C LEU A 5 16.11 -20.13 8.95
N ARG A 6 16.10 -19.08 8.13
CA ARG A 6 17.06 -17.98 8.24
C ARG A 6 16.74 -17.11 9.46
N GLU A 7 17.76 -16.43 9.97
CA GLU A 7 17.61 -15.43 11.03
C GLU A 7 16.63 -14.33 10.61
N PRO A 8 15.87 -13.75 11.57
CA PRO A 8 14.98 -12.62 11.31
C PRO A 8 15.72 -11.46 10.63
N GLN A 9 15.11 -10.84 9.62
CA GLN A 9 15.69 -9.66 8.93
C GLN A 9 15.38 -8.33 9.64
N ALA A 10 14.55 -8.35 10.68
CA ALA A 10 14.18 -7.16 11.43
C ALA A 10 15.39 -6.63 12.23
N PRO A 11 15.54 -5.29 12.36
CA PRO A 11 16.55 -4.73 13.25
C PRO A 11 16.29 -5.16 14.71
N PRO A 12 17.33 -5.24 15.56
CA PRO A 12 17.17 -5.57 16.97
C PRO A 12 16.13 -4.68 17.66
N GLY A 13 15.20 -5.29 18.40
CA GLY A 13 14.07 -4.64 19.04
C GLY A 13 12.86 -5.56 19.14
N PRO A 14 11.69 -5.05 19.60
CA PRO A 14 10.48 -5.85 19.80
C PRO A 14 10.04 -6.65 18.57
N GLN A 15 10.21 -6.06 17.37
CA GLN A 15 9.91 -6.76 16.11
C GLN A 15 10.82 -7.97 15.87
N HIS A 16 12.13 -7.84 16.12
CA HIS A 16 13.06 -8.95 16.02
C HIS A 16 12.76 -10.04 17.05
N ASP A 17 12.48 -9.65 18.30
CA ASP A 17 12.16 -10.57 19.38
C ASP A 17 10.89 -11.37 19.09
N PHE A 18 9.87 -10.74 18.52
CA PHE A 18 8.68 -11.42 18.04
C PHE A 18 9.00 -12.49 16.98
N PHE A 19 9.80 -12.16 15.96
CA PHE A 19 10.16 -13.13 14.92
C PHE A 19 11.00 -14.27 15.47
N ASP A 20 11.97 -13.98 16.32
CA ASP A 20 12.80 -15.00 16.94
C ASP A 20 11.97 -15.94 17.84
N LEU A 21 11.05 -15.37 18.64
CA LEU A 21 10.10 -16.14 19.44
C LEU A 21 9.24 -17.06 18.56
N LEU A 22 8.64 -16.52 17.50
CA LEU A 22 7.78 -17.28 16.59
C LEU A 22 8.57 -18.41 15.88
N GLN A 23 9.81 -18.15 15.46
CA GLN A 23 10.68 -19.17 14.90
C GLN A 23 11.06 -20.25 15.92
N ARG A 24 11.32 -19.87 17.18
CA ARG A 24 11.58 -20.83 18.27
C ARG A 24 10.39 -21.77 18.47
N TYR A 25 9.16 -21.25 18.45
CA TYR A 25 7.96 -22.07 18.52
C TYR A 25 7.83 -23.05 17.35
N VAL A 26 8.03 -22.59 16.12
CA VAL A 26 7.99 -23.45 14.91
C VAL A 26 9.05 -24.56 14.97
N ARG A 27 10.26 -24.26 15.47
CA ARG A 27 11.33 -25.26 15.62
C ARG A 27 11.03 -26.26 16.73
N ARG A 28 10.57 -25.79 17.89
CA ARG A 28 10.26 -26.61 19.06
C ARG A 28 9.20 -27.66 18.77
N TYR A 29 8.14 -27.29 18.04
CA TYR A 29 7.01 -28.18 17.76
C TYR A 29 7.20 -29.07 16.50
N GLY A 30 8.42 -29.59 16.32
CA GLY A 30 8.70 -30.72 15.43
C GLY A 30 9.52 -30.42 14.18
N ASN A 31 10.15 -29.24 14.07
CA ASN A 31 10.87 -28.83 12.85
C ASN A 31 10.05 -29.09 11.57
N LYS A 32 8.74 -28.83 11.66
CA LYS A 32 7.82 -29.00 10.53
C LYS A 32 8.34 -28.16 9.38
N SER A 33 8.41 -28.78 8.20
CA SER A 33 8.74 -28.03 7.01
C SER A 33 7.64 -26.98 6.79
N LEU A 34 7.97 -25.88 6.11
CA LEU A 34 6.93 -24.89 5.75
C LEU A 34 5.80 -25.52 4.92
N ALA A 35 6.07 -26.60 4.18
CA ALA A 35 5.04 -27.31 3.44
C ALA A 35 4.13 -28.13 4.39
N ASP A 36 4.71 -28.71 5.45
CA ASP A 36 3.98 -29.47 6.47
C ASP A 36 3.04 -28.53 7.24
N LEU A 37 3.50 -27.32 7.60
CA LEU A 37 2.66 -26.31 8.27
C LEU A 37 1.47 -25.86 7.40
N VAL A 38 1.68 -25.66 6.10
CA VAL A 38 0.61 -25.26 5.18
C VAL A 38 -0.40 -26.40 4.98
N SER A 39 0.07 -27.64 4.83
CA SER A 39 -0.79 -28.80 4.55
C SER A 39 -1.52 -29.32 5.78
N GLU A 40 -0.84 -29.47 6.92
CA GLU A 40 -1.42 -30.01 8.15
C GLU A 40 -2.16 -28.94 8.98
N GLY A 41 -1.66 -27.71 8.98
CA GLY A 41 -2.19 -26.63 9.81
C GLY A 41 -3.44 -25.95 9.24
N ASN A 42 -3.89 -26.36 8.05
CA ASN A 42 -4.96 -25.70 7.29
C ASN A 42 -4.76 -24.16 7.19
N ILE A 43 -3.51 -23.73 7.06
CA ILE A 43 -3.17 -22.31 6.94
C ILE A 43 -3.46 -21.89 5.50
N TYR A 44 -4.42 -20.98 5.31
CA TYR A 44 -4.82 -20.48 3.99
C TYR A 44 -3.84 -19.43 3.45
N CYS A 45 -2.54 -19.76 3.41
CA CYS A 45 -1.53 -18.91 2.77
C CYS A 45 -0.52 -19.72 1.96
N THR A 46 0.13 -19.05 1.01
CA THR A 46 1.18 -19.69 0.20
C THR A 46 2.43 -19.94 1.03
N ARG A 47 3.22 -20.95 0.68
CA ARG A 47 4.52 -21.22 1.31
C ARG A 47 5.43 -19.99 1.35
N GLN A 48 5.40 -19.16 0.31
CA GLN A 48 6.17 -17.92 0.24
C GLN A 48 5.66 -16.85 1.21
N ALA A 49 4.34 -16.72 1.38
CA ALA A 49 3.76 -15.83 2.36
C ALA A 49 4.11 -16.28 3.79
N LEU A 50 4.01 -17.58 4.08
CA LEU A 50 4.42 -18.14 5.37
C LEU A 50 5.91 -17.91 5.65
N HIS A 51 6.78 -18.11 4.66
CA HIS A 51 8.21 -17.81 4.81
C HIS A 51 8.44 -16.32 5.13
N ARG A 52 7.73 -15.41 4.44
CA ARG A 52 7.83 -13.96 4.73
C ARG A 52 7.27 -13.61 6.10
N ALA A 53 6.25 -14.33 6.59
CA ALA A 53 5.69 -14.13 7.91
C ALA A 53 6.63 -14.57 9.04
N LEU A 54 7.59 -15.46 8.78
CA LEU A 54 8.54 -15.95 9.78
C LEU A 54 9.89 -15.23 9.76
N VAL A 55 10.30 -14.68 8.61
CA VAL A 55 11.67 -14.17 8.39
C VAL A 55 11.66 -12.73 7.85
N GLY A 56 10.55 -12.27 7.29
CA GLY A 56 10.48 -11.05 6.50
C GLY A 56 10.59 -9.77 7.32
N PRO A 57 10.86 -8.63 6.65
CA PRO A 57 11.03 -7.33 7.31
C PRO A 57 9.71 -6.70 7.77
N LYS A 58 8.56 -7.28 7.38
CA LYS A 58 7.22 -6.75 7.68
C LYS A 58 6.47 -7.71 8.57
N LEU A 59 5.79 -7.18 9.58
CA LEU A 59 4.92 -7.97 10.44
C LEU A 59 3.81 -8.65 9.62
N PRO A 60 3.54 -9.94 9.86
CA PRO A 60 2.37 -10.60 9.30
C PRO A 60 1.08 -10.03 9.89
N SER A 61 -0.07 -10.33 9.28
CA SER A 61 -1.36 -10.00 9.88
C SER A 61 -1.60 -10.81 11.16
N ARG A 62 -2.25 -10.22 12.18
CA ARG A 62 -2.62 -10.92 13.44
C ARG A 62 -3.33 -12.26 13.19
N LYS A 63 -4.23 -12.31 12.21
CA LYS A 63 -4.95 -13.54 11.82
C LYS A 63 -3.96 -14.66 11.43
N LEU A 64 -3.00 -14.36 10.56
CA LEU A 64 -1.97 -15.31 10.15
C LEU A 64 -1.09 -15.74 11.32
N VAL A 65 -0.79 -14.85 12.27
CA VAL A 65 -0.04 -15.23 13.49
C VAL A 65 -0.82 -16.25 14.32
N SER A 66 -2.11 -15.99 14.59
CA SER A 66 -2.96 -16.94 15.32
C SER A 66 -3.10 -18.27 14.58
N GLU A 67 -3.22 -18.26 13.24
CA GLU A 67 -3.23 -19.49 12.44
C GLU A 67 -1.92 -20.28 12.57
N ILE A 68 -0.75 -19.61 12.55
CA ILE A 68 0.55 -20.25 12.74
C ILE A 68 0.65 -20.86 14.14
N VAL A 69 0.30 -20.09 15.18
CA VAL A 69 0.34 -20.52 16.58
C VAL A 69 -0.56 -21.73 16.82
N ARG A 70 -1.76 -21.72 16.23
CA ARG A 70 -2.67 -22.87 16.27
C ARG A 70 -2.10 -24.09 15.54
N ALA A 71 -1.50 -23.89 14.35
CA ALA A 71 -0.92 -24.97 13.55
C ALA A 71 0.29 -25.65 14.21
N VAL A 72 1.03 -24.93 15.06
CA VAL A 72 2.13 -25.52 15.85
C VAL A 72 1.66 -26.15 17.17
N ASN A 73 0.35 -26.17 17.44
CA ASN A 73 -0.25 -26.70 18.67
C ASN A 73 0.31 -26.06 19.95
N CYS A 74 0.49 -24.73 19.96
CA CYS A 74 0.87 -24.01 21.18
C CYS A 74 -0.19 -24.19 22.29
N THR A 75 0.27 -24.17 23.54
CA THR A 75 -0.64 -24.04 24.69
C THR A 75 -1.25 -22.65 24.76
N ALA A 76 -2.37 -22.48 25.48
CA ALA A 76 -3.05 -21.18 25.59
C ALA A 76 -2.14 -20.06 26.13
N GLY A 77 -1.29 -20.36 27.12
CA GLY A 77 -0.33 -19.38 27.66
C GLY A 77 0.80 -19.03 26.68
N GLU A 78 1.22 -19.98 25.84
CA GLU A 78 2.19 -19.71 24.77
C GLU A 78 1.57 -18.87 23.64
N GLU A 79 0.31 -19.13 23.29
CA GLU A 79 -0.43 -18.29 22.34
C GLU A 79 -0.54 -16.84 22.85
N GLU A 80 -0.92 -16.64 24.11
CA GLU A 80 -0.97 -15.31 24.72
C GLU A 80 0.39 -14.62 24.71
N THR A 81 1.47 -15.36 25.00
CA THR A 81 2.84 -14.84 24.96
C THR A 81 3.24 -14.38 23.55
N VAL A 82 2.93 -15.17 22.52
CA VAL A 82 3.23 -14.81 21.12
C VAL A 82 2.40 -13.62 20.66
N LEU A 83 1.12 -13.55 21.03
CA LEU A 83 0.25 -12.44 20.67
C LEU A 83 0.64 -11.14 21.39
N SER A 84 1.06 -11.23 22.65
CA SER A 84 1.60 -10.10 23.41
C SER A 84 2.90 -9.56 22.76
N ALA A 85 3.82 -10.45 22.37
CA ALA A 85 5.03 -10.07 21.63
C ALA A 85 4.70 -9.44 20.27
N TYR A 86 3.66 -9.92 19.58
CA TYR A 86 3.18 -9.33 18.33
C TYR A 86 2.65 -7.90 18.52
N ASP A 87 1.92 -7.65 19.60
CA ASP A 87 1.38 -6.32 19.92
C ASP A 87 2.52 -5.33 20.21
N ALA A 88 3.52 -5.73 21.02
CA ALA A 88 4.71 -4.93 21.25
C ALA A 88 5.50 -4.61 19.96
N ALA A 89 5.57 -5.57 19.03
CA ALA A 89 6.19 -5.34 17.73
C ALA A 89 5.40 -4.36 16.85
N CYS A 90 4.07 -4.36 16.91
CA CYS A 90 3.23 -3.41 16.19
C CYS A 90 3.44 -1.97 16.69
N ASP A 91 3.52 -1.80 18.02
CA ASP A 91 3.80 -0.50 18.64
C ASP A 91 5.18 0.03 18.25
N ASP A 92 6.22 -0.83 18.27
CA ASP A 92 7.56 -0.46 17.81
C ASP A 92 7.57 -0.05 16.34
N GLN A 93 6.88 -0.77 15.46
CA GLN A 93 6.77 -0.41 14.04
C GLN A 93 6.09 0.96 13.83
N LEU A 94 5.08 1.28 14.65
CA LEU A 94 4.42 2.58 14.65
C LEU A 94 5.36 3.70 15.13
N GLU A 95 6.15 3.44 16.19
CA GLU A 95 7.16 4.37 16.67
C GLU A 95 8.27 4.61 15.63
N GLN A 96 8.78 3.56 15.00
CA GLN A 96 9.80 3.68 13.94
C GLN A 96 9.28 4.52 12.77
N SER A 97 8.00 4.34 12.40
CA SER A 97 7.35 5.16 11.37
C SER A 97 7.31 6.63 11.77
N ARG A 98 6.87 6.93 13.01
CA ARG A 98 6.87 8.30 13.56
C ARG A 98 8.28 8.90 13.66
N ARG A 99 9.30 8.12 14.03
CA ARG A 99 10.70 8.58 14.08
C ARG A 99 11.20 8.93 12.68
N THR A 100 10.85 8.14 11.68
CA THR A 100 11.20 8.40 10.28
C THR A 100 10.54 9.67 9.77
N GLU A 101 9.26 9.87 10.07
CA GLU A 101 8.51 11.10 9.75
C GLU A 101 9.10 12.32 10.46
N ARG A 102 9.43 12.22 11.75
CA ARG A 102 10.08 13.30 12.51
C ARG A 102 11.46 13.62 11.94
N LYS A 103 12.28 12.62 11.64
CA LYS A 103 13.60 12.83 11.03
C LYS A 103 13.48 13.48 9.67
N ALA A 104 12.49 13.10 8.86
CA ALA A 104 12.20 13.76 7.59
C ALA A 104 11.76 15.23 7.76
N ALA A 105 11.09 15.56 8.88
CA ALA A 105 10.70 16.93 9.21
C ALA A 105 11.85 17.78 9.80
N THR A 106 12.80 17.18 10.53
CA THR A 106 13.94 17.88 11.15
C THR A 106 15.12 18.11 10.19
N VAL A 107 15.13 17.48 9.01
CA VAL A 107 16.03 17.90 7.92
C VAL A 107 15.55 19.27 7.43
N GLU A 108 16.13 20.30 8.05
CA GLU A 108 15.76 21.70 7.84
C GLU A 108 15.73 22.10 6.37
N PRO A 109 14.77 22.98 5.99
CA PRO A 109 14.69 23.63 4.69
C PRO A 109 15.77 24.73 4.57
N GLY A 110 17.04 24.38 4.74
CA GLY A 110 18.20 25.29 4.68
C GLY A 110 18.80 25.44 3.28
N ARG A 111 18.14 24.94 2.23
CA ARG A 111 18.52 25.20 0.84
C ARG A 111 17.47 26.13 0.24
N PRO A 112 17.82 27.35 -0.21
CA PRO A 112 16.89 28.20 -0.95
C PRO A 112 16.57 27.49 -2.26
N ALA A 113 15.51 26.69 -2.24
CA ALA A 113 14.91 26.14 -3.43
C ALA A 113 14.34 27.31 -4.21
N LEU A 114 14.77 27.42 -5.45
CA LEU A 114 14.29 28.42 -6.39
C LEU A 114 12.76 28.48 -6.43
N PRO A 115 12.19 29.65 -6.75
CA PRO A 115 10.80 29.97 -6.47
C PRO A 115 9.85 29.21 -7.41
N HIS A 116 8.77 28.69 -6.82
CA HIS A 116 7.43 28.52 -7.39
C HIS A 116 7.29 27.64 -8.64
N ASP A 117 7.15 26.32 -8.46
CA ASP A 117 6.07 25.56 -9.13
C ASP A 117 5.99 24.09 -8.68
N SER A 118 7.10 23.45 -8.32
CA SER A 118 7.08 22.02 -7.95
C SER A 118 6.30 21.71 -6.67
N PHE A 119 6.18 22.68 -5.76
CA PHE A 119 5.36 22.57 -4.54
C PHE A 119 3.86 22.70 -4.82
N SER A 120 3.45 23.36 -5.90
CA SER A 120 2.02 23.46 -6.27
C SER A 120 1.53 22.14 -6.86
N VAL A 121 2.36 21.49 -7.68
CA VAL A 121 2.10 20.20 -8.33
C VAL A 121 1.89 19.07 -7.33
N ALA A 122 2.88 18.80 -6.48
CA ALA A 122 2.80 17.71 -5.51
C ALA A 122 1.69 17.95 -4.46
N ARG A 123 1.29 19.21 -4.26
CA ARG A 123 0.15 19.57 -3.43
C ARG A 123 -1.17 19.30 -4.14
N ALA A 124 -1.30 19.63 -5.43
CA ALA A 124 -2.49 19.36 -6.23
C ALA A 124 -2.79 17.86 -6.35
N GLU A 125 -1.79 17.01 -6.58
CA GLU A 125 -1.97 15.55 -6.63
C GLU A 125 -2.43 14.99 -5.28
N ARG A 126 -1.79 15.43 -4.19
CA ARG A 126 -2.16 15.01 -2.83
C ARG A 126 -3.57 15.47 -2.46
N GLN A 127 -3.91 16.70 -2.80
CA GLN A 127 -5.25 17.26 -2.58
C GLN A 127 -6.31 16.49 -3.37
N PHE A 128 -6.07 16.21 -4.65
CA PHE A 128 -6.97 15.39 -5.47
C PHE A 128 -7.21 14.01 -4.84
N ALA A 129 -6.15 13.29 -4.50
CA ALA A 129 -6.27 11.95 -3.91
C ALA A 129 -6.95 12.00 -2.53
N GLN A 130 -6.66 13.01 -1.73
CA GLN A 130 -7.29 13.20 -0.42
C GLN A 130 -8.80 13.46 -0.55
N THR A 131 -9.21 14.41 -1.39
CA THR A 131 -10.63 14.71 -1.62
C THR A 131 -11.38 13.48 -2.15
N LEU A 132 -10.76 12.70 -3.05
CA LEU A 132 -11.37 11.47 -3.55
C LEU A 132 -11.51 10.39 -2.46
N ARG A 133 -10.55 10.27 -1.55
CA ARG A 133 -10.65 9.37 -0.37
C ARG A 133 -11.72 9.82 0.60
N GLU A 134 -11.80 11.11 0.89
CA GLU A 134 -12.83 11.68 1.77
C GLU A 134 -14.23 11.38 1.21
N LEU A 135 -14.42 11.57 -0.10
CA LEU A 135 -15.68 11.22 -0.76
C LEU A 135 -15.96 9.71 -0.71
N HIS A 136 -14.94 8.86 -0.90
CA HIS A 136 -15.08 7.40 -0.77
C HIS A 136 -15.48 6.98 0.66
N VAL A 137 -14.93 7.64 1.68
CA VAL A 137 -15.30 7.42 3.09
C VAL A 137 -16.73 7.87 3.36
N GLN A 138 -17.14 9.04 2.87
CA GLN A 138 -18.52 9.54 2.98
C GLN A 138 -19.53 8.59 2.31
N ALA A 139 -19.13 7.93 1.22
CA ALA A 139 -19.91 6.89 0.57
C ALA A 139 -19.98 5.55 1.33
N GLY A 140 -19.43 5.48 2.54
CA GLY A 140 -19.38 4.25 3.35
C GLY A 140 -18.24 3.31 2.95
N SER A 141 -17.19 3.81 2.28
CA SER A 141 -16.05 3.02 1.79
C SER A 141 -16.47 1.79 0.95
N PRO A 142 -17.30 1.97 -0.09
CA PRO A 142 -17.85 0.85 -0.84
C PRO A 142 -16.74 -0.01 -1.46
N PRO A 143 -16.92 -1.35 -1.51
CA PRO A 143 -15.95 -2.23 -2.16
C PRO A 143 -15.72 -1.84 -3.63
N LEU A 144 -14.48 -1.88 -4.10
CA LEU A 144 -14.14 -1.43 -5.46
C LEU A 144 -14.86 -2.22 -6.58
N ARG A 145 -15.23 -3.49 -6.31
CA ARG A 145 -16.05 -4.29 -7.22
C ARG A 145 -17.46 -3.74 -7.41
N LEU A 146 -18.04 -3.13 -6.37
CA LEU A 146 -19.35 -2.47 -6.47
C LEU A 146 -19.27 -1.26 -7.41
N LEU A 147 -18.19 -0.49 -7.32
CA LEU A 147 -17.96 0.66 -8.21
C LEU A 147 -17.80 0.22 -9.67
N GLU A 148 -17.09 -0.88 -9.92
CA GLU A 148 -16.98 -1.49 -11.25
C GLU A 148 -18.34 -1.91 -11.81
N GLN A 149 -19.13 -2.64 -11.02
CA GLN A 149 -20.46 -3.10 -11.41
C GLN A 149 -21.39 -1.92 -11.72
N ARG A 150 -21.38 -0.88 -10.88
CA ARG A 150 -22.19 0.33 -11.10
C ARG A 150 -21.80 1.06 -12.36
N GLY A 151 -20.50 1.26 -12.63
CA GLY A 151 -20.06 1.91 -13.86
C GLY A 151 -20.38 1.12 -15.13
N ALA A 152 -20.43 -0.21 -15.05
CA ALA A 152 -20.81 -1.07 -16.17
C ALA A 152 -22.30 -0.94 -16.56
N LEU A 153 -23.16 -0.52 -15.63
CA LEU A 153 -24.59 -0.32 -15.84
C LEU A 153 -24.94 1.06 -16.43
N ASP A 154 -23.96 1.94 -16.61
CA ASP A 154 -24.17 3.26 -17.22
C ASP A 154 -24.37 3.19 -18.73
N ASP A 155 -24.97 4.24 -19.29
CA ASP A 155 -25.03 4.49 -20.73
C ASP A 155 -24.31 5.82 -21.07
N PRO A 156 -23.15 5.80 -21.74
CA PRO A 156 -22.42 4.61 -22.21
C PRO A 156 -21.76 3.84 -21.07
N SER A 157 -21.60 2.52 -21.23
CA SER A 157 -20.96 1.68 -20.21
C SER A 157 -19.50 2.08 -19.99
N VAL A 158 -19.14 2.37 -18.73
CA VAL A 158 -17.79 2.81 -18.37
C VAL A 158 -17.12 1.82 -17.44
N ARG A 159 -16.03 1.23 -17.91
CA ARG A 159 -15.30 0.20 -17.16
C ARG A 159 -14.38 0.79 -16.09
N LEU A 160 -14.79 0.76 -14.83
CA LEU A 160 -13.99 1.17 -13.68
C LEU A 160 -13.20 -0.02 -13.10
N ARG A 161 -11.99 -0.27 -13.61
CA ARG A 161 -11.15 -1.36 -13.08
C ARG A 161 -10.78 -1.11 -11.60
N PRO A 162 -10.93 -2.10 -10.69
CA PRO A 162 -10.64 -1.92 -9.27
C PRO A 162 -9.22 -1.45 -8.95
N SER A 163 -8.21 -1.98 -9.64
CA SER A 163 -6.81 -1.56 -9.44
C SER A 163 -6.60 -0.08 -9.81
N THR A 164 -7.21 0.37 -10.91
CA THR A 164 -7.13 1.75 -11.37
C THR A 164 -7.80 2.72 -10.38
N VAL A 165 -8.98 2.38 -9.88
CA VAL A 165 -9.66 3.18 -8.85
C VAL A 165 -8.84 3.22 -7.57
N SER A 166 -8.24 2.10 -7.16
CA SER A 166 -7.33 2.05 -6.02
C SER A 166 -6.11 2.95 -6.21
N ASP A 167 -5.51 2.97 -7.39
CA ASP A 167 -4.38 3.83 -7.69
C ASP A 167 -4.74 5.32 -7.64
N TRP A 168 -5.95 5.70 -8.08
CA TRP A 168 -6.46 7.06 -7.96
C TRP A 168 -6.69 7.48 -6.51
N LEU A 169 -7.35 6.62 -5.72
CA LEU A 169 -7.57 6.86 -4.29
C LEU A 169 -6.26 6.98 -3.51
N ASN A 170 -5.21 6.28 -3.92
CA ASN A 170 -3.89 6.35 -3.29
C ASN A 170 -2.99 7.45 -3.87
N GLY A 171 -3.45 8.23 -4.86
CA GLY A 171 -2.64 9.25 -5.52
C GLY A 171 -1.46 8.71 -6.34
N LYS A 172 -1.46 7.40 -6.66
CA LYS A 172 -0.41 6.78 -7.49
C LYS A 172 -0.57 7.17 -8.96
N SER A 173 -1.81 7.32 -9.41
CA SER A 173 -2.14 7.78 -10.76
C SER A 173 -3.29 8.77 -10.75
N ILE A 174 -3.49 9.46 -11.86
CA ILE A 174 -4.57 10.44 -12.07
C ILE A 174 -5.41 9.93 -13.23
N PRO A 175 -6.75 10.02 -13.17
CA PRO A 175 -7.60 9.62 -14.28
C PRO A 175 -7.31 10.43 -15.54
N SER A 176 -6.80 9.76 -16.56
CA SER A 176 -6.62 10.33 -17.91
C SER A 176 -7.95 10.44 -18.65
N SER A 177 -8.87 9.49 -18.43
CA SER A 177 -10.20 9.45 -19.06
C SER A 177 -11.24 10.24 -18.24
N GLY A 178 -11.82 11.27 -18.87
CA GLY A 178 -12.92 12.06 -18.29
C GLY A 178 -14.16 11.21 -17.96
N PRO A 179 -14.70 10.39 -18.88
CA PRO A 179 -15.87 9.56 -18.60
C PRO A 179 -15.73 8.66 -17.37
N ALA A 180 -14.61 7.95 -17.23
CA ALA A 180 -14.34 7.09 -16.08
C ALA A 180 -14.29 7.87 -14.76
N PHE A 181 -13.66 9.05 -14.78
CA PHE A 181 -13.64 9.90 -13.61
C PHE A 181 -15.04 10.39 -13.22
N ARG A 182 -15.81 10.88 -14.20
CA ARG A 182 -17.17 11.39 -13.95
C ARG A 182 -18.12 10.32 -13.43
N THR A 183 -18.06 9.10 -14.00
CA THR A 183 -18.83 7.96 -13.50
C THR A 183 -18.47 7.63 -12.05
N LEU A 184 -17.17 7.62 -11.71
CA LEU A 184 -16.74 7.38 -10.32
C LEU A 184 -17.30 8.43 -9.35
N ILE A 185 -17.15 9.73 -9.65
CA ILE A 185 -17.65 10.81 -8.80
C ILE A 185 -19.16 10.73 -8.62
N ARG A 186 -19.91 10.47 -9.70
CA ARG A 186 -21.37 10.30 -9.65
C ARG A 186 -21.76 9.14 -8.73
N VAL A 187 -21.18 7.96 -8.93
CA VAL A 187 -21.48 6.77 -8.10
C VAL A 187 -21.15 7.01 -6.63
N LEU A 188 -20.04 7.68 -6.32
CA LEU A 188 -19.68 7.98 -4.92
C LEU A 188 -20.62 9.02 -4.29
N ASN A 189 -21.01 10.06 -5.01
CA ASN A 189 -22.00 11.03 -4.54
C ASN A 189 -23.37 10.37 -4.29
N GLU A 190 -23.81 9.48 -5.18
CA GLU A 190 -25.06 8.71 -5.01
C GLU A 190 -25.02 7.83 -3.75
N LEU A 191 -23.89 7.16 -3.50
CA LEU A 191 -23.73 6.29 -2.32
C LEU A 191 -23.57 7.08 -1.01
N ALA A 192 -22.97 8.28 -1.05
CA ALA A 192 -22.86 9.15 0.12
C ALA A 192 -24.22 9.71 0.55
N GLY A 193 -25.18 9.79 -0.37
CA GLY A 193 -26.53 10.28 -0.11
C GLY A 193 -26.56 11.74 0.36
N PRO A 194 -27.69 12.20 0.93
CA PRO A 194 -27.86 13.61 1.31
C PRO A 194 -27.05 14.03 2.55
N GLN A 195 -26.48 13.08 3.30
CA GLN A 195 -25.66 13.36 4.48
C GLN A 195 -24.19 13.60 4.12
N GLY A 196 -23.74 13.17 2.93
CA GLY A 196 -22.42 13.48 2.41
C GLY A 196 -22.32 14.91 1.91
N ARG A 197 -21.11 15.48 1.89
CA ARG A 197 -20.86 16.74 1.18
C ARG A 197 -20.62 16.37 -0.28
N PRO A 198 -21.58 16.60 -1.19
CA PRO A 198 -21.39 16.23 -2.59
C PRO A 198 -20.18 16.96 -3.17
N LEU A 199 -19.32 16.22 -3.87
CA LEU A 199 -18.24 16.83 -4.63
C LEU A 199 -18.80 17.25 -5.98
N GLU A 200 -18.93 18.56 -6.18
CA GLU A 200 -19.42 19.16 -7.42
C GLU A 200 -18.53 18.73 -8.60
N MET A 201 -19.16 18.38 -9.73
CA MET A 201 -18.41 17.84 -10.88
C MET A 201 -17.37 18.82 -11.42
N ARG A 202 -17.68 20.13 -11.37
CA ARG A 202 -16.75 21.19 -11.77
C ARG A 202 -15.54 21.27 -10.85
N GLU A 203 -15.74 21.16 -9.53
CA GLU A 203 -14.66 21.15 -8.54
C GLU A 203 -13.77 19.92 -8.73
N ALA A 204 -14.39 18.75 -8.94
CA ALA A 204 -13.68 17.50 -9.20
C ALA A 204 -12.79 17.57 -10.45
N GLU A 205 -13.30 18.09 -11.57
CA GLU A 205 -12.54 18.26 -12.82
C GLU A 205 -11.44 19.32 -12.68
N MET A 206 -11.65 20.39 -11.90
CA MET A 206 -10.61 21.36 -11.58
C MET A 206 -9.45 20.71 -10.81
N LEU A 207 -9.74 19.93 -9.77
CA LEU A 207 -8.72 19.19 -9.00
C LEU A 207 -7.98 18.19 -9.88
N ARG A 208 -8.70 17.43 -10.73
CA ARG A 208 -8.09 16.47 -11.67
C ARG A 208 -7.17 17.18 -12.65
N THR A 209 -7.59 18.31 -13.21
CA THR A 209 -6.82 19.08 -14.20
C THR A 209 -5.56 19.66 -13.57
N ALA A 210 -5.66 20.24 -12.37
CA ALA A 210 -4.52 20.77 -11.63
C ALA A 210 -3.48 19.67 -11.32
N ALA A 211 -3.95 18.50 -10.86
CA ALA A 211 -3.10 17.36 -10.60
C ALA A 211 -2.43 16.85 -11.90
N ALA A 212 -3.17 16.77 -13.01
CA ALA A 212 -2.66 16.28 -14.29
C ALA A 212 -1.64 17.23 -14.93
N ALA A 213 -1.86 18.55 -14.83
CA ALA A 213 -0.91 19.56 -15.30
C ALA A 213 0.43 19.42 -14.59
N GLY A 214 0.40 19.15 -13.29
CA GLY A 214 1.60 19.00 -12.50
C GLY A 214 2.49 17.81 -12.93
N ARG A 215 1.90 16.67 -13.31
CA ARG A 215 2.69 15.53 -13.82
C ARG A 215 3.40 15.82 -15.14
N ARG A 216 2.83 16.68 -15.98
CA ARG A 216 3.44 17.04 -17.27
C ARG A 216 4.65 17.96 -17.08
N GLY A 217 4.59 18.89 -16.12
CA GLY A 217 5.68 19.82 -15.82
C GLY A 217 6.92 19.20 -15.17
N GLY A 218 6.79 18.06 -14.50
CA GLY A 218 7.91 17.33 -13.88
C GLY A 218 8.62 16.34 -14.80
N SER A 219 8.12 16.13 -16.02
CA SER A 219 8.86 15.37 -17.03
C SER A 219 9.92 16.29 -17.60
N GLU A 220 11.11 16.25 -16.98
CA GLU A 220 12.33 16.85 -17.54
C GLU A 220 12.35 16.52 -19.04
N PRO A 221 12.43 17.52 -19.93
CA PRO A 221 12.32 17.30 -21.37
C PRO A 221 13.30 16.19 -21.74
N PRO A 222 12.92 15.22 -22.59
CA PRO A 222 13.77 14.11 -22.94
C PRO A 222 15.12 14.70 -23.33
N ARG A 223 16.13 14.48 -22.47
CA ARG A 223 17.51 14.88 -22.74
C ARG A 223 17.79 14.29 -24.10
N MET A 224 17.80 15.16 -25.12
CA MET A 224 18.17 14.76 -26.46
C MET A 224 19.58 14.21 -26.28
N SER A 225 19.66 12.88 -26.29
CA SER A 225 20.93 12.18 -26.26
C SER A 225 21.64 12.70 -27.49
N ALA A 226 22.59 13.60 -27.25
CA ALA A 226 23.47 14.11 -28.29
C ALA A 226 24.06 12.87 -28.95
N GLY A 227 23.59 12.59 -30.16
CA GLY A 227 24.03 11.46 -30.94
C GLY A 227 25.53 11.56 -31.06
N SER A 228 26.25 10.68 -30.37
CA SER A 228 27.61 10.35 -30.76
C SER A 228 27.51 9.66 -32.10
N GLY A 229 27.56 10.46 -33.16
CA GLY A 229 27.91 10.00 -34.49
C GLY A 229 29.32 9.41 -34.42
N THR A 230 29.42 8.09 -34.55
CA THR A 230 30.65 7.43 -34.96
C THR A 230 30.28 6.35 -35.94
N GLY A 231 29.84 6.78 -37.13
CA GLY A 231 29.86 5.94 -38.32
C GLY A 231 31.28 5.91 -38.87
N ALA A 232 31.98 4.80 -38.68
CA ALA A 232 33.18 4.47 -39.42
C ALA A 232 32.79 3.58 -40.61
N PRO A 233 33.17 3.90 -41.86
CA PRO A 233 32.94 3.03 -43.01
C PRO A 233 33.96 1.89 -43.01
N ARG A 234 33.50 0.64 -43.10
CA ARG A 234 34.36 -0.48 -43.49
C ARG A 234 34.33 -0.63 -45.01
N LYS A 235 35.53 -0.64 -45.60
CA LYS A 235 35.82 -1.18 -46.93
C LYS A 235 35.97 -2.70 -46.83
#